data_AF-A0A937Y8Z9-F1
#
_entry.id   AF-A0A937Y8Z9-F1
#
_cell.length_a   1.000
_cell.length_b   1.000
_cell.length_c   1.000
_cell.angle_alpha   90.00
_cell.angle_beta   90.00
_cell.angle_gamma   90.00
#
_symmetry.space_group_name_H-M   'P 1'
#
loop_
_entity.id
_entity.type
_entity.pdbx_description
1 polymer ?
#
loop_
_entity_poly.entity_id
_entity_poly.type
_entity_poly.pdbx_seq_one_letter_code
_entity_poly.pdbx_strand_id
1 'polypeptide(L)'
;MADNADGAPKVWLDLDQAALDRAYDQAQHAPNMQQVLKRYELSSERARERLGQPSRHAYGPSAAEALDCFCPGEAQAPSNPKLRPALLFIHGGAWRGGLARHYAFVAEPFVAAGYAVLIPDFAPVTELDGDLGRMTDQIRRAIAWVASNAAALGIDPARVHLFGHSSGGHLAAAALATDWRGDFSLASNSPIASFSVCSGIYDLLPVRLSARGNYLRLTDEQLERLSPVRHLSGLSVPLTVAWGSLESPEFQRQAQHYADAAQAQGVPVTRLTAEGYNHFEILETLANPCGLLGRAMLEQIAGGHEGRAANPAPHRVGSAEAATLPSAPGTLGTDADPDRHWMRLALAQSQEAFERGDWPTGAVLVRDGKLLATGQNRQVSQCDLTVHAESDVIRRAIAAHGVGVTQGATLYCTMEPCPMCAGALKNAGVSRVVLALRHARLRRTDLGRYTLEAFSDLTGWTPELRSGVLEEDYLALRLRWGRDPVRTD
;
A
#
# COMPACT_ATOMS: atom_id res chain seq x y z
N MET A 1 8.69 -3.89 -33.04
CA MET A 1 7.84 -4.69 -33.94
C MET A 1 8.65 -5.89 -34.37
N ALA A 2 8.40 -7.06 -33.80
CA ALA A 2 9.01 -8.32 -34.21
C ALA A 2 7.89 -9.35 -34.29
N ASP A 3 7.78 -9.95 -35.48
CA ASP A 3 6.96 -11.07 -35.92
C ASP A 3 6.03 -11.72 -34.88
N ASN A 4 4.73 -11.42 -35.02
CA ASN A 4 3.72 -12.44 -34.75
C ASN A 4 3.82 -13.45 -35.91
N ALA A 5 4.45 -14.59 -35.67
CA ALA A 5 4.32 -15.75 -36.54
C ALA A 5 2.87 -16.25 -36.46
N ASP A 6 2.00 -15.73 -37.31
CA ASP A 6 0.67 -16.28 -37.57
C ASP A 6 0.84 -17.73 -38.06
N GLY A 7 0.64 -18.70 -37.15
CA GLY A 7 0.60 -20.13 -37.51
C GLY A 7 1.20 -21.12 -36.51
N ALA A 8 1.90 -20.69 -35.45
CA ALA A 8 2.39 -21.63 -34.44
C ALA A 8 1.23 -22.24 -33.62
N PRO A 9 1.27 -23.56 -33.31
CA PRO A 9 0.23 -24.20 -32.51
C PRO A 9 0.16 -23.59 -31.12
N LYS A 10 -1.06 -23.32 -30.67
CA LYS A 10 -1.32 -22.78 -29.34
C LYS A 10 -1.13 -23.87 -28.29
N VAL A 11 -0.41 -23.53 -27.22
CA VAL A 11 -0.07 -24.43 -26.10
C VAL A 11 -0.91 -24.09 -24.86
N TRP A 12 -1.17 -22.81 -24.63
CA TRP A 12 -1.96 -22.33 -23.50
C TRP A 12 -2.77 -21.11 -23.90
N LEU A 13 -4.10 -21.21 -23.86
CA LEU A 13 -5.00 -20.17 -24.36
C LEU A 13 -4.58 -19.73 -25.77
N ASP A 14 -4.30 -18.44 -25.97
CA ASP A 14 -3.86 -17.88 -27.24
C ASP A 14 -2.33 -17.83 -27.41
N LEU A 15 -1.56 -18.40 -26.48
CA LEU A 15 -0.10 -18.41 -26.48
C LEU A 15 0.45 -19.65 -27.18
N ASP A 16 1.37 -19.46 -28.11
CA ASP A 16 2.29 -20.52 -28.54
C ASP A 16 3.38 -20.77 -27.47
N GLN A 17 4.24 -21.77 -27.70
CA GLN A 17 5.29 -22.13 -26.74
C GLN A 17 6.24 -20.96 -26.42
N ALA A 18 6.71 -20.23 -27.43
CA ALA A 18 7.68 -19.15 -27.23
C ALA A 18 7.06 -17.96 -26.49
N ALA A 19 5.78 -17.66 -26.78
CA ALA A 19 5.01 -16.64 -26.08
C ALA A 19 4.74 -17.05 -24.62
N LEU A 20 4.42 -18.32 -24.37
CA LEU A 20 4.23 -18.86 -23.01
C LEU A 20 5.53 -18.79 -22.20
N ASP A 21 6.66 -19.17 -22.80
CA ASP A 21 7.97 -19.11 -22.15
C ASP A 21 8.33 -17.68 -21.76
N ARG A 22 8.15 -16.72 -22.68
CA ARG A 22 8.36 -15.29 -22.39
C ARG A 22 7.41 -14.77 -21.30
N ALA A 23 6.15 -15.22 -21.30
CA ALA A 23 5.17 -14.80 -20.30
C ALA A 23 5.56 -15.25 -18.87
N TYR A 24 6.32 -16.34 -18.73
CA TYR A 24 6.86 -16.79 -17.44
C TYR A 24 8.29 -16.29 -17.14
N ASP A 25 8.87 -15.47 -18.00
CA ASP A 25 10.14 -14.77 -17.79
C ASP A 25 9.90 -13.28 -17.48
N GLN A 26 9.76 -12.96 -16.18
CA GLN A 26 9.53 -11.58 -15.74
C GLN A 26 10.70 -10.63 -16.03
N ALA A 27 11.91 -11.15 -16.32
CA ALA A 27 13.04 -10.29 -16.70
C ALA A 27 12.77 -9.56 -18.03
N GLN A 28 11.99 -10.16 -18.94
CA GLN A 28 11.57 -9.52 -20.20
C GLN A 28 10.69 -8.29 -19.97
N HIS A 29 10.01 -8.23 -18.83
CA HIS A 29 9.09 -7.17 -18.45
C HIS A 29 9.67 -6.19 -17.41
N ALA A 30 10.94 -6.39 -17.03
CA ALA A 30 11.61 -5.60 -16.00
C ALA A 30 13.06 -5.26 -16.43
N PRO A 31 13.25 -4.27 -17.32
CA PRO A 31 14.59 -3.91 -17.82
C PRO A 31 15.54 -3.42 -16.71
N ASN A 32 15.00 -2.99 -15.57
CA ASN A 32 15.75 -2.55 -14.39
C ASN A 32 15.87 -3.61 -13.29
N MET A 33 15.54 -4.88 -13.57
CA MET A 33 15.54 -5.97 -12.58
C MET A 33 16.83 -6.04 -11.77
N GLN A 34 18.00 -5.94 -12.42
CA GLN A 34 19.29 -6.03 -11.73
C GLN A 34 19.49 -4.89 -10.73
N GLN A 35 19.05 -3.68 -11.06
CA GLN A 35 19.10 -2.52 -10.18
C GLN A 35 18.16 -2.69 -8.99
N VAL A 36 16.94 -3.23 -9.21
CA VAL A 36 15.97 -3.51 -8.14
C VAL A 36 16.53 -4.57 -7.18
N LEU A 37 17.06 -5.68 -7.70
CA LEU A 37 17.65 -6.73 -6.87
C LEU A 37 18.85 -6.23 -6.07
N LYS A 38 19.68 -5.35 -6.65
CA LYS A 38 20.77 -4.70 -5.90
C LYS A 38 20.24 -3.79 -4.79
N ARG A 39 19.11 -3.11 -5.00
CA ARG A 39 18.44 -2.33 -3.95
C ARG A 39 17.90 -3.22 -2.84
N TYR A 40 17.35 -4.40 -3.13
CA TYR A 40 16.91 -5.33 -2.08
C TYR A 40 18.06 -5.71 -1.15
N GLU A 41 19.22 -6.04 -1.73
CA GLU A 41 20.42 -6.39 -0.97
C GLU A 41 20.87 -5.23 -0.06
N LEU A 42 21.08 -4.05 -0.64
CA LEU A 42 21.52 -2.86 0.10
C LEU A 42 20.51 -2.41 1.15
N SER A 43 19.21 -2.46 0.84
CA SER A 43 18.15 -2.11 1.78
C SER A 43 18.06 -3.14 2.91
N SER A 44 18.31 -4.42 2.63
CA SER A 44 18.32 -5.47 3.65
C SER A 44 19.51 -5.36 4.60
N GLU A 45 20.68 -4.99 4.07
CA GLU A 45 21.85 -4.66 4.88
C GLU A 45 21.53 -3.50 5.83
N ARG A 46 21.00 -2.39 5.30
CA ARG A 46 20.58 -1.22 6.10
C ARG A 46 19.51 -1.57 7.13
N ALA A 47 18.54 -2.41 6.78
CA ALA A 47 17.52 -2.85 7.71
C ALA A 47 18.13 -3.63 8.88
N ARG A 48 19.09 -4.54 8.64
CA ARG A 48 19.81 -5.24 9.72
C ARG A 48 20.70 -4.31 10.54
N GLU A 49 21.27 -3.27 9.95
CA GLU A 49 22.01 -2.25 10.71
C GLU A 49 21.10 -1.45 11.66
N ARG A 50 19.87 -1.13 11.21
CA ARG A 50 18.90 -0.34 11.98
C ARG A 50 18.15 -1.17 13.03
N LEU A 51 17.67 -2.34 12.65
CA LEU A 51 16.86 -3.22 13.49
C LEU A 51 17.71 -4.14 14.38
N GLY A 52 19.00 -4.28 14.06
CA GLY A 52 19.85 -5.32 14.61
C GLY A 52 19.76 -6.64 13.83
N GLN A 53 20.62 -7.59 14.20
CA GLN A 53 20.58 -8.93 13.59
C GLN A 53 19.31 -9.66 14.04
N PRO A 54 18.64 -10.40 13.14
CA PRO A 54 17.46 -11.17 13.52
C PRO A 54 17.85 -12.29 14.48
N SER A 55 16.90 -12.66 15.35
CA SER A 55 16.97 -13.95 16.02
C SER A 55 16.65 -15.04 15.00
N ARG A 56 17.48 -16.08 14.93
CA ARG A 56 17.33 -17.14 13.93
C ARG A 56 16.91 -18.45 14.59
N HIS A 57 15.84 -19.04 14.09
CA HIS A 57 15.21 -20.23 14.68
C HIS A 57 15.10 -21.35 13.64
N ALA A 58 15.37 -22.60 14.05
CA ALA A 58 15.10 -23.76 13.22
C ALA A 58 13.62 -24.13 13.32
N TYR A 59 12.95 -24.28 12.18
CA TYR A 59 11.55 -24.72 12.12
C TYR A 59 11.39 -26.15 11.58
N GLY A 60 12.45 -26.73 11.04
CA GLY A 60 12.46 -28.05 10.44
C GLY A 60 13.80 -28.75 10.55
N PRO A 61 13.89 -29.99 10.04
CA PRO A 61 15.05 -30.85 10.25
C PRO A 61 16.29 -30.48 9.42
N SER A 62 16.13 -29.78 8.29
CA SER A 62 17.27 -29.42 7.43
C SER A 62 17.85 -28.03 7.75
N ALA A 63 19.10 -27.80 7.36
CA ALA A 63 19.76 -26.50 7.56
C ALA A 63 19.08 -25.36 6.78
N ALA A 64 18.36 -25.69 5.70
CA ALA A 64 17.58 -24.72 4.94
C ALA A 64 16.29 -24.31 5.67
N GLU A 65 15.83 -25.09 6.65
CA GLU A 65 14.59 -24.85 7.39
C GLU A 65 14.83 -24.01 8.64
N ALA A 66 15.30 -22.78 8.40
CA ALA A 66 15.50 -21.77 9.43
C ALA A 66 14.70 -20.50 9.09
N LEU A 67 14.35 -19.72 10.10
CA LEU A 67 13.67 -18.43 9.92
C LEU A 67 14.34 -17.33 10.70
N ASP A 68 14.42 -16.16 10.08
CA ASP A 68 14.84 -14.92 10.72
C ASP A 68 13.62 -14.26 11.36
N CYS A 69 13.73 -13.84 12.61
CA CYS A 69 12.69 -13.14 13.36
C CYS A 69 13.22 -11.78 13.85
N PHE A 70 12.62 -10.73 13.33
CA PHE A 70 12.81 -9.35 13.77
C PHE A 70 11.67 -8.97 14.72
N CYS A 71 12.02 -8.53 15.91
CA CYS A 71 11.07 -8.06 16.92
C CYS A 71 11.38 -6.59 17.27
N PRO A 72 10.36 -5.76 17.53
CA PRO A 72 10.57 -4.41 18.04
C PRO A 72 11.27 -4.46 19.41
N GLY A 73 12.09 -3.45 19.71
CA GLY A 73 12.77 -3.32 21.00
C GLY A 73 11.79 -2.97 22.13
N GLU A 74 12.22 -3.18 23.38
CA GLU A 74 11.38 -2.93 24.57
C GLU A 74 10.82 -1.50 24.67
N ALA A 75 11.52 -0.50 24.13
CA ALA A 75 11.08 0.90 24.11
C ALA A 75 9.99 1.20 23.05
N GLN A 76 9.79 0.30 22.08
CA GLN A 76 8.72 0.37 21.07
C GLN A 76 7.56 -0.59 21.40
N ALA A 77 7.68 -1.35 22.48
CA ALA A 77 6.58 -2.16 22.97
C ALA A 77 5.53 -1.23 23.62
N PRO A 78 4.23 -1.33 23.27
CA PRO A 78 3.19 -0.59 23.96
C PRO A 78 3.29 -0.81 25.47
N SER A 79 3.00 0.22 26.26
CA SER A 79 3.15 0.30 27.71
C SER A 79 2.23 -0.63 28.53
N ASN A 80 1.80 -1.76 27.97
CA ASN A 80 0.99 -2.80 28.60
C ASN A 80 1.32 -4.15 27.93
N PRO A 81 1.65 -5.24 28.66
CA PRO A 81 2.14 -6.45 28.02
C PRO A 81 0.98 -7.19 27.36
N LYS A 82 0.70 -6.86 26.10
CA LYS A 82 -0.15 -7.64 25.21
C LYS A 82 0.72 -8.10 24.05
N LEU A 83 0.68 -9.40 23.80
CA LEU A 83 1.35 -10.05 22.68
C LEU A 83 1.12 -9.25 21.38
N ARG A 84 2.15 -9.18 20.52
CA ARG A 84 2.14 -8.32 19.32
C ARG A 84 1.69 -9.06 18.07
N PRO A 85 1.10 -8.38 17.08
CA PRO A 85 0.88 -8.96 15.76
C PRO A 85 2.19 -9.35 15.07
N ALA A 86 2.11 -10.27 14.12
CA ALA A 86 3.26 -10.63 13.31
C ALA A 86 2.94 -10.75 11.82
N LEU A 87 3.91 -10.40 10.99
CA LEU A 87 3.94 -10.68 9.56
C LEU A 87 4.90 -11.84 9.28
N LEU A 88 4.39 -12.94 8.75
CA LEU A 88 5.18 -14.02 8.16
C LEU A 88 5.31 -13.76 6.64
N PHE A 89 6.52 -13.42 6.19
CA PHE A 89 6.80 -13.06 4.80
C PHE A 89 7.52 -14.20 4.07
N ILE A 90 6.89 -14.76 3.03
CA ILE A 90 7.44 -15.83 2.18
C ILE A 90 7.99 -15.21 0.89
N HIS A 91 9.31 -15.31 0.72
CA HIS A 91 10.00 -14.64 -0.38
C HIS A 91 9.85 -15.37 -1.74
N GLY A 92 10.07 -14.60 -2.81
CA GLY A 92 10.13 -15.09 -4.18
C GLY A 92 11.48 -15.72 -4.56
N GLY A 93 11.74 -15.85 -5.87
CA GLY A 93 12.97 -16.45 -6.40
C GLY A 93 12.74 -17.56 -7.43
N ALA A 94 11.56 -17.61 -8.05
CA ALA A 94 11.17 -18.62 -9.04
C ALA A 94 11.38 -20.07 -8.55
N TRP A 95 11.18 -20.30 -7.24
CA TRP A 95 11.47 -21.55 -6.54
C TRP A 95 12.92 -22.05 -6.65
N ARG A 96 13.85 -21.28 -7.22
CA ARG A 96 15.24 -21.71 -7.43
C ARG A 96 16.23 -21.02 -6.49
N GLY A 97 15.79 -20.02 -5.74
CA GLY A 97 16.64 -19.31 -4.80
C GLY A 97 15.90 -18.25 -4.02
N GLY A 98 16.67 -17.34 -3.44
CA GLY A 98 16.22 -16.41 -2.41
C GLY A 98 16.64 -16.91 -1.03
N LEU A 99 17.00 -15.97 -0.15
CA LEU A 99 17.31 -16.24 1.24
C LEU A 99 16.74 -15.11 2.09
N ALA A 100 16.30 -15.41 3.31
CA ALA A 100 15.67 -14.49 4.25
C ALA A 100 16.47 -13.18 4.41
N ARG A 101 17.80 -13.29 4.51
CA ARG A 101 18.71 -12.12 4.61
C ARG A 101 18.62 -11.14 3.43
N HIS A 102 18.19 -11.56 2.25
CA HIS A 102 18.06 -10.66 1.09
C HIS A 102 16.72 -9.91 1.08
N TYR A 103 15.86 -10.18 2.06
CA TYR A 103 14.53 -9.58 2.20
C TYR A 103 14.31 -8.89 3.55
N ALA A 104 15.36 -8.71 4.36
CA ALA A 104 15.26 -8.05 5.67
C ALA A 104 14.68 -6.61 5.57
N PHE A 105 14.81 -5.96 4.42
CA PHE A 105 14.21 -4.64 4.17
C PHE A 105 12.68 -4.60 4.34
N VAL A 106 12.00 -5.73 4.13
CA VAL A 106 10.55 -5.85 4.37
C VAL A 106 10.21 -5.64 5.84
N ALA A 107 11.12 -5.99 6.77
CA ALA A 107 10.83 -5.93 8.19
C ALA A 107 10.70 -4.51 8.75
N GLU A 108 11.42 -3.54 8.16
CA GLU A 108 11.57 -2.20 8.71
C GLU A 108 10.24 -1.47 9.02
N PRO A 109 9.29 -1.31 8.08
CA PRO A 109 8.04 -0.60 8.39
C PRO A 109 7.17 -1.31 9.43
N PHE A 110 7.16 -2.63 9.46
CA PHE A 110 6.31 -3.40 10.37
C PHE A 110 6.90 -3.45 11.78
N VAL A 111 8.22 -3.58 11.90
CA VAL A 111 8.90 -3.49 13.19
C VAL A 111 8.77 -2.08 13.77
N ALA A 112 8.86 -1.04 12.94
CA ALA A 112 8.58 0.34 13.36
C ALA A 112 7.14 0.53 13.84
N ALA A 113 6.17 -0.20 13.26
CA ALA A 113 4.77 -0.24 13.69
C ALA A 113 4.51 -1.16 14.92
N GLY A 114 5.56 -1.73 15.53
CA GLY A 114 5.43 -2.58 16.72
C GLY A 114 5.08 -4.04 16.44
N TYR A 115 5.20 -4.50 15.19
CA TYR A 115 4.90 -5.88 14.79
C TYR A 115 6.17 -6.73 14.69
N ALA A 116 6.05 -8.03 14.97
CA ALA A 116 7.13 -8.97 14.66
C ALA A 116 7.13 -9.28 13.15
N VAL A 117 8.30 -9.55 12.58
CA VAL A 117 8.42 -9.99 11.20
C VAL A 117 9.25 -11.26 11.13
N LEU A 118 8.70 -12.30 10.50
CA LEU A 118 9.35 -13.59 10.33
C LEU A 118 9.56 -13.87 8.85
N ILE A 119 10.77 -14.28 8.50
CA ILE A 119 11.16 -14.57 7.12
C ILE A 119 11.84 -15.94 7.10
N PRO A 120 11.19 -17.01 6.61
CA PRO A 120 11.81 -18.32 6.51
C PRO A 120 12.74 -18.40 5.30
N ASP A 121 13.86 -19.08 5.48
CA ASP A 121 14.59 -19.77 4.43
C ASP A 121 13.90 -21.11 4.14
N PHE A 122 14.14 -21.64 2.94
CA PHE A 122 13.71 -22.97 2.51
C PHE A 122 14.60 -23.42 1.35
N ALA A 123 14.72 -24.73 1.16
CA ALA A 123 15.61 -25.31 0.15
C ALA A 123 15.09 -24.99 -1.26
N PRO A 124 15.94 -24.56 -2.21
CA PRO A 124 15.51 -24.33 -3.58
C PRO A 124 15.07 -25.65 -4.22
N VAL A 125 14.12 -25.58 -5.16
CA VAL A 125 13.48 -26.77 -5.74
C VAL A 125 14.47 -27.65 -6.50
N THR A 126 15.58 -27.06 -6.98
CA THR A 126 16.69 -27.76 -7.62
C THR A 126 17.46 -28.67 -6.68
N GLU A 127 17.48 -28.37 -5.37
CA GLU A 127 18.03 -29.24 -4.32
C GLU A 127 17.01 -30.27 -3.82
N LEU A 128 15.76 -30.15 -4.28
CA LEU A 128 14.64 -31.04 -3.97
C LEU A 128 14.21 -31.86 -5.20
N ASP A 129 15.11 -32.07 -6.15
CA ASP A 129 14.88 -32.86 -7.37
C ASP A 129 13.71 -32.36 -8.24
N GLY A 130 13.40 -31.07 -8.19
CA GLY A 130 12.27 -30.47 -8.90
C GLY A 130 10.90 -30.72 -8.22
N ASP A 131 10.89 -31.27 -7.00
CA ASP A 131 9.66 -31.56 -6.24
C ASP A 131 9.18 -30.34 -5.45
N LEU A 132 8.20 -29.65 -6.02
CA LEU A 132 7.56 -28.49 -5.41
C LEU A 132 6.73 -28.83 -4.16
N GLY A 133 6.31 -30.09 -4.01
CA GLY A 133 5.61 -30.59 -2.84
C GLY A 133 6.50 -30.55 -1.60
N ARG A 134 7.73 -31.09 -1.71
CA ARG A 134 8.72 -31.04 -0.62
C ARG A 134 9.05 -29.62 -0.18
N MET A 135 9.12 -28.67 -1.12
CA MET A 135 9.30 -27.25 -0.82
C MET A 135 8.08 -26.67 -0.10
N THR A 136 6.87 -26.97 -0.56
CA THR A 136 5.62 -26.52 0.07
C THR A 136 5.51 -27.07 1.50
N ASP A 137 5.95 -28.31 1.74
CA ASP A 137 5.97 -28.91 3.07
C ASP A 137 6.91 -28.19 4.05
N GLN A 138 8.01 -27.61 3.57
CA GLN A 138 8.88 -26.75 4.38
C GLN A 138 8.11 -25.49 4.82
N ILE A 139 7.37 -24.84 3.92
CA ILE A 139 6.55 -23.67 4.27
C ILE A 139 5.42 -24.02 5.23
N ARG A 140 4.78 -25.19 5.05
CA ARG A 140 3.77 -25.70 6.00
C ARG A 140 4.37 -25.88 7.40
N ARG A 141 5.56 -26.50 7.50
CA ARG A 141 6.29 -26.61 8.77
C ARG A 141 6.64 -25.25 9.37
N ALA A 142 7.09 -24.29 8.56
CA ALA A 142 7.37 -22.94 9.03
C ALA A 142 6.13 -22.28 9.65
N ILE A 143 4.97 -22.32 8.97
CA ILE A 143 3.70 -21.79 9.50
C ILE A 143 3.30 -22.49 10.80
N ALA A 144 3.35 -23.82 10.84
CA ALA A 144 3.01 -24.59 12.03
C ALA A 144 3.94 -24.29 13.22
N TRP A 145 5.24 -24.13 12.95
CA TRP A 145 6.22 -23.75 13.95
C TRP A 145 5.94 -22.35 14.49
N VAL A 146 5.66 -21.37 13.63
CA VAL A 146 5.33 -20.00 14.07
C VAL A 146 4.08 -20.00 14.93
N ALA A 147 3.03 -20.70 14.52
CA ALA A 147 1.79 -20.81 15.30
C ALA A 147 2.04 -21.42 16.69
N SER A 148 2.90 -22.44 16.77
CA SER A 148 3.21 -23.14 18.03
C SER A 148 4.14 -22.35 18.96
N ASN A 149 4.97 -21.46 18.41
CA ASN A 149 5.99 -20.72 19.15
C ASN A 149 5.66 -19.22 19.31
N ALA A 150 4.56 -18.73 18.73
CA ALA A 150 4.19 -17.32 18.72
C ALA A 150 4.23 -16.69 20.11
N ALA A 151 3.59 -17.29 21.11
CA ALA A 151 3.57 -16.74 22.47
C ALA A 151 4.97 -16.61 23.09
N ALA A 152 5.86 -17.58 22.84
CA ALA A 152 7.25 -17.54 23.33
C ALA A 152 8.09 -16.46 22.64
N LEU A 153 7.71 -16.07 21.42
CA LEU A 153 8.30 -14.94 20.68
C LEU A 153 7.64 -13.59 21.04
N GLY A 154 6.69 -13.57 21.98
CA GLY A 154 5.92 -12.38 22.32
C GLY A 154 4.88 -11.99 21.27
N ILE A 155 4.55 -12.90 20.36
CA ILE A 155 3.58 -12.74 19.27
C ILE A 155 2.21 -13.27 19.71
N ASP A 156 1.15 -12.59 19.30
CA ASP A 156 -0.23 -13.05 19.49
C ASP A 156 -0.55 -14.14 18.45
N PRO A 157 -0.76 -15.40 18.84
CA PRO A 157 -1.06 -16.49 17.91
C PRO A 157 -2.32 -16.23 17.08
N ALA A 158 -3.25 -15.39 17.54
CA ALA A 158 -4.45 -15.02 16.81
C ALA A 158 -4.23 -13.90 15.79
N ARG A 159 -3.04 -13.30 15.76
CA ARG A 159 -2.69 -12.14 14.89
C ARG A 159 -1.40 -12.39 14.10
N VAL A 160 -1.25 -13.60 13.57
CA VAL A 160 -0.21 -13.94 12.60
C VAL A 160 -0.76 -13.73 11.19
N HIS A 161 -0.16 -12.83 10.42
CA HIS A 161 -0.57 -12.48 9.07
C HIS A 161 0.45 -13.01 8.07
N LEU A 162 0.00 -13.58 6.95
CA LEU A 162 0.86 -14.22 5.96
C LEU A 162 0.92 -13.37 4.69
N PHE A 163 2.12 -13.09 4.21
CA PHE A 163 2.36 -12.42 2.94
C PHE A 163 3.31 -13.24 2.06
N GLY A 164 2.97 -13.47 0.80
CA GLY A 164 3.85 -14.13 -0.16
C GLY A 164 4.07 -13.31 -1.43
N HIS A 165 5.31 -13.24 -1.91
CA HIS A 165 5.66 -12.59 -3.20
C HIS A 165 6.13 -13.61 -4.25
N SER A 166 5.67 -13.49 -5.49
CA SER A 166 6.13 -14.31 -6.61
C SER A 166 5.94 -15.82 -6.34
N SER A 167 7.00 -16.63 -6.47
CA SER A 167 6.98 -18.04 -6.05
C SER A 167 6.64 -18.23 -4.57
N GLY A 168 6.97 -17.26 -3.71
CA GLY A 168 6.52 -17.25 -2.32
C GLY A 168 5.02 -17.00 -2.17
N GLY A 169 4.42 -16.23 -3.09
CA GLY A 169 2.96 -16.07 -3.19
C GLY A 169 2.25 -17.38 -3.55
N HIS A 170 2.85 -18.14 -4.48
CA HIS A 170 2.41 -19.51 -4.77
C HIS A 170 2.50 -20.42 -3.53
N LEU A 171 3.68 -20.49 -2.89
CA LEU A 171 3.92 -21.37 -1.75
C LEU A 171 3.00 -21.02 -0.57
N ALA A 172 2.84 -19.73 -0.28
CA ALA A 172 1.99 -19.25 0.79
C ALA A 172 0.51 -19.58 0.51
N ALA A 173 0.05 -19.46 -0.73
CA ALA A 173 -1.32 -19.81 -1.12
C ALA A 173 -1.56 -21.33 -1.09
N ALA A 174 -0.60 -22.13 -1.59
CA ALA A 174 -0.69 -23.57 -1.59
C ALA A 174 -0.71 -24.15 -0.16
N ALA A 175 0.01 -23.53 0.78
CA ALA A 175 0.02 -23.93 2.18
C ALA A 175 -1.34 -23.73 2.88
N LEU A 176 -2.22 -22.84 2.40
CA LEU A 176 -3.50 -22.59 3.06
C LEU A 176 -4.47 -23.77 3.03
N ALA A 177 -4.32 -24.66 2.05
CA ALA A 177 -5.14 -25.88 1.93
C ALA A 177 -4.79 -26.95 2.98
N THR A 178 -3.82 -26.69 3.86
CA THR A 178 -3.35 -27.63 4.87
C THR A 178 -4.42 -27.91 5.92
N ASP A 179 -4.60 -29.18 6.30
CA ASP A 179 -5.37 -29.55 7.49
C ASP A 179 -4.49 -29.37 8.73
N TRP A 180 -4.40 -28.14 9.25
CA TRP A 180 -3.46 -27.81 10.33
C TRP A 180 -3.69 -28.58 11.63
N ARG A 181 -4.93 -28.99 11.93
CA ARG A 181 -5.27 -29.86 13.06
C ARG A 181 -4.79 -31.28 12.82
N GLY A 182 -5.09 -31.84 11.65
CA GLY A 182 -4.72 -33.21 11.31
C GLY A 182 -3.22 -33.39 11.12
N ASP A 183 -2.62 -32.58 10.26
CA ASP A 183 -1.24 -32.72 9.82
C ASP A 183 -0.22 -32.24 10.86
N PHE A 184 -0.59 -31.22 11.65
CA PHE A 184 0.34 -30.52 12.57
C PHE A 184 -0.16 -30.44 14.01
N SER A 185 -1.31 -31.03 14.34
CA SER A 185 -1.88 -30.99 15.70
C SER A 185 -2.08 -29.58 16.27
N LEU A 186 -2.31 -28.58 15.40
CA LEU A 186 -2.60 -27.21 15.85
C LEU A 186 -4.02 -27.12 16.41
N ALA A 187 -4.27 -26.16 17.31
CA ALA A 187 -5.60 -25.95 17.88
C ALA A 187 -6.65 -25.45 16.85
N SER A 188 -6.19 -24.80 15.77
CA SER A 188 -7.01 -24.16 14.73
C SER A 188 -6.60 -24.62 13.34
N ASN A 189 -7.59 -24.82 12.45
CA ASN A 189 -7.36 -24.95 11.00
C ASN A 189 -7.14 -23.60 10.30
N SER A 190 -7.06 -22.50 11.06
CA SER A 190 -6.69 -21.19 10.57
C SER A 190 -5.65 -20.58 11.52
N PRO A 191 -4.38 -21.00 11.45
CA PRO A 191 -3.30 -20.40 12.25
C PRO A 191 -2.89 -19.00 11.75
N ILE A 192 -3.47 -18.56 10.63
CA ILE A 192 -3.23 -17.26 10.00
C ILE A 192 -4.50 -16.42 10.11
N ALA A 193 -4.36 -15.16 10.51
CA ALA A 193 -5.45 -14.19 10.70
C ALA A 193 -5.87 -13.53 9.39
N SER A 194 -4.90 -13.25 8.51
CA SER A 194 -5.16 -12.74 7.17
C SER A 194 -4.07 -13.13 6.20
N PHE A 195 -4.40 -13.14 4.92
CA PHE A 195 -3.51 -13.64 3.87
C PHE A 195 -3.41 -12.67 2.70
N SER A 196 -2.18 -12.42 2.26
CA SER A 196 -1.88 -11.49 1.17
C SER A 196 -0.89 -12.13 0.19
N VAL A 197 -1.19 -12.06 -1.09
CA VAL A 197 -0.31 -12.54 -2.16
C VAL A 197 -0.08 -11.47 -3.19
N CYS A 198 1.18 -11.34 -3.60
CA CYS A 198 1.61 -10.36 -4.58
C CYS A 198 2.34 -11.06 -5.72
N SER A 199 1.89 -10.82 -6.94
CA SER A 199 2.56 -11.29 -8.16
C SER A 199 2.78 -12.81 -8.17
N GLY A 200 1.89 -13.56 -7.51
CA GLY A 200 2.01 -15.01 -7.36
C GLY A 200 1.52 -15.79 -8.56
N ILE A 201 1.64 -17.11 -8.45
CA ILE A 201 1.19 -18.09 -9.44
C ILE A 201 0.21 -19.04 -8.74
N TYR A 202 -0.96 -19.26 -9.32
CA TYR A 202 -2.07 -19.94 -8.63
C TYR A 202 -2.66 -21.12 -9.42
N ASP A 203 -2.34 -21.23 -10.71
CA ASP A 203 -2.53 -22.40 -11.57
C ASP A 203 -1.19 -22.85 -12.13
N LEU A 204 -0.76 -24.07 -11.79
CA LEU A 204 0.54 -24.60 -12.19
C LEU A 204 0.53 -25.26 -13.58
N LEU A 205 -0.63 -25.47 -14.21
CA LEU A 205 -0.68 -26.08 -15.54
C LEU A 205 0.11 -25.28 -16.59
N PRO A 206 -0.13 -23.97 -16.78
CA PRO A 206 0.70 -23.16 -17.69
C PRO A 206 2.17 -23.08 -17.28
N VAL A 207 2.48 -23.21 -15.98
CA VAL A 207 3.88 -23.26 -15.50
C VAL A 207 4.58 -24.51 -16.00
N ARG A 208 3.93 -25.68 -15.87
CA ARG A 208 4.45 -26.96 -16.37
C ARG A 208 4.70 -26.90 -17.88
N LEU A 209 3.80 -26.27 -18.62
CA LEU A 209 3.89 -26.15 -20.07
C LEU A 209 4.94 -25.12 -20.53
N SER A 210 5.31 -24.16 -19.69
CA SER A 210 6.37 -23.19 -19.98
C SER A 210 7.78 -23.77 -19.78
N ALA A 211 8.81 -22.99 -20.13
CA ALA A 211 10.22 -23.28 -19.84
C ALA A 211 10.51 -23.60 -18.37
N ARG A 212 9.63 -23.22 -17.44
CA ARG A 212 9.75 -23.59 -16.02
C ARG A 212 9.55 -25.07 -15.75
N GLY A 213 8.81 -25.79 -16.61
CA GLY A 213 8.67 -27.25 -16.55
C GLY A 213 10.00 -28.01 -16.66
N ASN A 214 11.05 -27.38 -17.20
CA ASN A 214 12.37 -28.00 -17.30
C ASN A 214 13.07 -28.22 -15.96
N TYR A 215 12.70 -27.47 -14.91
CA TYR A 215 13.27 -27.62 -13.56
C TYR A 215 12.22 -27.97 -12.50
N LEU A 216 10.94 -28.00 -12.87
CA LEU A 216 9.83 -28.42 -11.99
C LEU A 216 9.27 -29.74 -12.48
N ARG A 217 9.41 -30.80 -11.68
CA ARG A 217 8.87 -32.13 -11.99
C ARG A 217 7.40 -32.22 -11.61
N LEU A 218 6.55 -31.35 -12.14
CA LEU A 218 5.13 -31.31 -11.80
C LEU A 218 4.43 -32.55 -12.34
N THR A 219 4.05 -33.48 -11.47
CA THR A 219 3.13 -34.60 -11.74
C THR A 219 1.68 -34.15 -11.67
N ASP A 220 0.73 -34.92 -12.19
CA ASP A 220 -0.69 -34.53 -12.19
C ASP A 220 -1.23 -34.38 -10.77
N GLU A 221 -0.76 -35.25 -9.86
CA GLU A 221 -1.02 -35.13 -8.43
C GLU A 221 -0.50 -33.81 -7.86
N GLN A 222 0.71 -33.37 -8.24
CA GLN A 222 1.24 -32.09 -7.79
C GLN A 222 0.51 -30.90 -8.42
N LEU A 223 0.08 -30.97 -9.69
CA LEU A 223 -0.74 -29.91 -10.27
C LEU A 223 -2.06 -29.75 -9.52
N GLU A 224 -2.70 -30.87 -9.19
CA GLU A 224 -3.93 -30.86 -8.42
C GLU A 224 -3.68 -30.29 -7.04
N ARG A 225 -2.77 -30.87 -6.27
CA ARG A 225 -2.49 -30.49 -4.88
C ARG A 225 -1.92 -29.07 -4.72
N LEU A 226 -1.09 -28.62 -5.65
CA LEU A 226 -0.28 -27.41 -5.49
C LEU A 226 -0.73 -26.26 -6.38
N SER A 227 -1.90 -26.32 -7.03
CA SER A 227 -2.50 -25.16 -7.71
C SER A 227 -3.52 -24.50 -6.77
N PRO A 228 -3.16 -23.39 -6.08
CA PRO A 228 -4.03 -22.74 -5.10
C PRO A 228 -5.45 -22.46 -5.59
N VAL A 229 -5.64 -22.15 -6.88
CA VAL A 229 -6.95 -21.85 -7.45
C VAL A 229 -7.95 -23.01 -7.32
N ARG A 230 -7.47 -24.25 -7.12
CA ARG A 230 -8.29 -25.45 -6.93
C ARG A 230 -8.70 -25.66 -5.47
N HIS A 231 -8.06 -24.97 -4.53
CA HIS A 231 -8.20 -25.19 -3.07
C HIS A 231 -8.70 -23.94 -2.35
N LEU A 232 -9.82 -23.40 -2.83
CA LEU A 232 -10.44 -22.20 -2.26
C LEU A 232 -11.57 -22.52 -1.28
N SER A 233 -12.10 -23.74 -1.32
CA SER A 233 -13.16 -24.19 -0.41
C SER A 233 -12.65 -24.20 1.03
N GLY A 234 -13.35 -23.49 1.92
CA GLY A 234 -13.01 -23.40 3.33
C GLY A 234 -12.09 -22.24 3.71
N LEU A 235 -11.62 -21.46 2.73
CA LEU A 235 -10.89 -20.22 3.00
C LEU A 235 -11.87 -19.17 3.53
N SER A 236 -11.71 -18.78 4.80
CA SER A 236 -12.58 -17.81 5.48
C SER A 236 -11.86 -16.54 5.93
N VAL A 237 -10.53 -16.50 5.79
CA VAL A 237 -9.72 -15.35 6.17
C VAL A 237 -9.70 -14.30 5.04
N PRO A 238 -9.59 -13.01 5.37
CA PRO A 238 -9.45 -11.95 4.36
C PRO A 238 -8.25 -12.21 3.44
N LEU A 239 -8.50 -12.20 2.13
CA LEU A 239 -7.51 -12.41 1.08
C LEU A 239 -7.23 -11.09 0.36
N THR A 240 -5.97 -10.66 0.31
CA THR A 240 -5.52 -9.59 -0.59
C THR A 240 -4.74 -10.20 -1.76
N VAL A 241 -5.11 -9.87 -3.00
CA VAL A 241 -4.37 -10.25 -4.21
C VAL A 241 -3.86 -9.01 -4.90
N ALA A 242 -2.54 -8.93 -5.09
CA ALA A 242 -1.87 -7.79 -5.70
C ALA A 242 -1.01 -8.16 -6.91
N TRP A 243 -0.86 -7.24 -7.87
CA TRP A 243 0.03 -7.36 -9.02
C TRP A 243 0.39 -5.98 -9.60
N GLY A 244 1.48 -5.91 -10.35
CA GLY A 244 1.93 -4.70 -11.05
C GLY A 244 1.36 -4.58 -12.46
N SER A 245 1.09 -3.36 -12.93
CA SER A 245 0.56 -3.15 -14.30
C SER A 245 1.59 -3.40 -15.40
N LEU A 246 2.89 -3.41 -15.05
CA LEU A 246 4.00 -3.70 -15.98
C LEU A 246 4.51 -5.15 -15.87
N GLU A 247 3.80 -6.03 -15.16
CA GLU A 247 4.09 -7.47 -15.19
C GLU A 247 3.67 -8.10 -16.52
N SER A 248 4.16 -9.31 -16.81
CA SER A 248 3.68 -10.07 -17.96
C SER A 248 2.14 -10.23 -17.92
N PRO A 249 1.46 -10.27 -19.08
CA PRO A 249 0.01 -10.50 -19.12
C PRO A 249 -0.44 -11.76 -18.37
N GLU A 250 0.37 -12.84 -18.39
CA GLU A 250 0.01 -14.10 -17.72
C GLU A 250 0.05 -14.00 -16.19
N PHE A 251 0.99 -13.27 -15.60
CA PHE A 251 1.00 -13.02 -14.15
C PHE A 251 -0.18 -12.14 -13.72
N GLN A 252 -0.52 -11.12 -14.52
CA GLN A 252 -1.72 -10.31 -14.28
C GLN A 252 -2.99 -11.17 -14.37
N ARG A 253 -3.08 -12.06 -15.37
CA ARG A 253 -4.20 -13.00 -15.54
C ARG A 253 -4.30 -13.99 -14.37
N GLN A 254 -3.19 -14.59 -13.94
CA GLN A 254 -3.14 -15.50 -12.80
C GLN A 254 -3.69 -14.84 -11.53
N ALA A 255 -3.23 -13.63 -11.21
CA ALA A 255 -3.70 -12.87 -10.06
C ALA A 255 -5.20 -12.54 -10.15
N GLN A 256 -5.67 -12.05 -11.29
CA GLN A 256 -7.08 -11.75 -11.51
C GLN A 256 -7.96 -13.01 -11.41
N HIS A 257 -7.55 -14.09 -12.05
CA HIS A 257 -8.26 -15.37 -12.04
C HIS A 257 -8.35 -15.96 -10.63
N TYR A 258 -7.26 -15.93 -9.86
CA TYR A 258 -7.27 -16.41 -8.47
C TYR A 258 -8.20 -15.58 -7.59
N ALA A 259 -8.17 -14.25 -7.73
CA ALA A 259 -9.06 -13.36 -7.02
C ALA A 259 -10.53 -13.57 -7.42
N ASP A 260 -10.82 -13.78 -8.71
CA ASP A 260 -12.17 -14.08 -9.23
C ASP A 260 -12.70 -15.39 -8.66
N ALA A 261 -11.88 -16.45 -8.71
CA ALA A 261 -12.24 -17.76 -8.21
C ALA A 261 -12.49 -17.72 -6.69
N ALA A 262 -11.63 -17.04 -5.92
CA ALA A 262 -11.78 -16.89 -4.47
C ALA A 262 -13.07 -16.12 -4.12
N GLN A 263 -13.31 -15.01 -4.81
CA GLN A 263 -14.52 -14.21 -4.61
C GLN A 263 -15.80 -14.99 -4.96
N ALA A 264 -15.77 -15.83 -6.00
CA ALA A 264 -16.87 -16.70 -6.37
C ALA A 264 -17.19 -17.77 -5.30
N GLN A 265 -16.20 -18.15 -4.48
CA GLN A 265 -16.36 -19.04 -3.32
C GLN A 265 -16.75 -18.30 -2.03
N GLY A 266 -17.03 -16.99 -2.11
CA GLY A 266 -17.43 -16.18 -0.95
C GLY A 266 -16.29 -15.70 -0.06
N VAL A 267 -15.04 -15.85 -0.48
CA VAL A 267 -13.87 -15.33 0.25
C VAL A 267 -13.91 -13.79 0.23
N PRO A 268 -13.64 -13.09 1.35
CA PRO A 268 -13.47 -11.64 1.33
C PRO A 268 -12.18 -11.27 0.59
N VAL A 269 -12.30 -10.76 -0.65
CA VAL A 269 -11.15 -10.45 -1.52
C VAL A 269 -10.94 -8.95 -1.69
N THR A 270 -9.73 -8.49 -1.40
CA THR A 270 -9.22 -7.16 -1.79
C THR A 270 -8.27 -7.30 -2.97
N ARG A 271 -8.43 -6.46 -4.00
CA ARG A 271 -7.57 -6.46 -5.20
C ARG A 271 -6.75 -5.19 -5.27
N LEU A 272 -5.45 -5.32 -5.49
CA LEU A 272 -4.54 -4.18 -5.60
C LEU A 272 -3.76 -4.25 -6.91
N THR A 273 -3.83 -3.18 -7.70
CA THR A 273 -3.00 -3.04 -8.90
C THR A 273 -1.99 -1.92 -8.67
N ALA A 274 -0.71 -2.26 -8.71
CA ALA A 274 0.37 -1.29 -8.61
C ALA A 274 0.67 -0.70 -9.98
N GLU A 275 0.07 0.45 -10.26
CA GLU A 275 0.22 1.15 -11.54
C GLU A 275 1.66 1.63 -11.75
N GLY A 276 2.27 1.28 -12.87
CA GLY A 276 3.64 1.62 -13.23
C GLY A 276 4.72 0.75 -12.57
N TYR A 277 4.34 -0.33 -11.87
CA TYR A 277 5.30 -1.24 -11.23
C TYR A 277 5.44 -2.53 -12.02
N ASN A 278 6.68 -2.99 -12.18
CA ASN A 278 6.97 -4.35 -12.64
C ASN A 278 7.02 -5.35 -11.47
N HIS A 279 7.25 -6.62 -11.81
CA HIS A 279 7.25 -7.76 -10.89
C HIS A 279 8.21 -7.63 -9.70
N PHE A 280 9.31 -6.90 -9.89
CA PHE A 280 10.34 -6.70 -8.87
C PHE A 280 10.11 -5.38 -8.12
N GLU A 281 9.77 -4.29 -8.80
CA GLU A 281 9.56 -3.00 -8.12
C GLU A 281 8.40 -3.03 -7.13
N ILE A 282 7.34 -3.78 -7.44
CA ILE A 282 6.13 -3.83 -6.61
C ILE A 282 6.42 -4.23 -5.15
N LEU A 283 7.38 -5.13 -4.91
CA LEU A 283 7.74 -5.56 -3.55
C LEU A 283 8.36 -4.42 -2.73
N GLU A 284 9.03 -3.45 -3.34
CA GLU A 284 9.57 -2.27 -2.63
C GLU A 284 8.44 -1.45 -1.98
N THR A 285 7.22 -1.53 -2.53
CA THR A 285 6.04 -0.88 -1.94
C THR A 285 5.56 -1.53 -0.65
N LEU A 286 5.94 -2.79 -0.38
CA LEU A 286 5.66 -3.46 0.90
C LEU A 286 6.58 -2.93 2.01
N ALA A 287 7.83 -2.65 1.65
CA ALA A 287 8.85 -2.13 2.56
C ALA A 287 8.75 -0.61 2.80
N ASN A 288 7.66 0.02 2.35
CA ASN A 288 7.37 1.44 2.57
C ASN A 288 5.99 1.54 3.22
N PRO A 289 5.86 2.14 4.42
CA PRO A 289 4.56 2.23 5.11
C PRO A 289 3.53 3.06 4.33
N CYS A 290 3.99 3.95 3.45
CA CYS A 290 3.13 4.73 2.55
C CYS A 290 3.00 4.10 1.15
N GLY A 291 3.73 3.01 0.87
CA GLY A 291 3.62 2.25 -0.37
C GLY A 291 2.31 1.48 -0.45
N LEU A 292 1.88 1.11 -1.66
CA LEU A 292 0.60 0.45 -1.90
C LEU A 292 0.41 -0.79 -1.02
N LEU A 293 1.39 -1.70 -1.01
CA LEU A 293 1.33 -2.94 -0.23
C LEU A 293 1.57 -2.69 1.26
N GLY A 294 2.54 -1.84 1.62
CA GLY A 294 2.87 -1.56 3.02
C GLY A 294 1.69 -0.95 3.76
N ARG A 295 1.06 0.08 3.18
CA ARG A 295 -0.15 0.70 3.74
C ARG A 295 -1.28 -0.32 3.88
N ALA A 296 -1.59 -1.07 2.82
CA ALA A 296 -2.68 -2.04 2.85
C ALA A 296 -2.45 -3.13 3.92
N MET A 297 -1.21 -3.59 4.08
CA MET A 297 -0.87 -4.61 5.08
C MET A 297 -0.93 -4.05 6.50
N LEU A 298 -0.44 -2.83 6.73
CA LEU A 298 -0.54 -2.17 8.04
C LEU A 298 -2.00 -1.94 8.45
N GLU A 299 -2.85 -1.46 7.53
CA GLU A 299 -4.30 -1.31 7.74
C GLU A 299 -4.97 -2.65 8.05
N GLN A 300 -4.64 -3.70 7.28
CA GLN A 300 -5.18 -5.04 7.47
C GLN A 300 -4.79 -5.65 8.84
N ILE A 301 -3.56 -5.44 9.30
CA ILE A 301 -3.09 -5.91 10.61
C ILE A 301 -3.77 -5.11 11.74
N ALA A 302 -3.91 -3.80 11.58
CA ALA A 302 -4.50 -2.91 12.58
C ALA A 302 -6.02 -3.14 12.75
N GLY A 303 -6.75 -3.36 11.66
CA GLY A 303 -8.21 -3.50 11.63
C GLY A 303 -8.78 -4.73 12.35
N GLY A 304 -7.94 -5.65 12.83
CA GLY A 304 -8.36 -6.85 13.58
C GLY A 304 -8.94 -6.58 14.98
N HIS A 305 -9.02 -5.31 15.43
CA HIS A 305 -9.39 -4.97 16.81
C HIS A 305 -10.81 -4.36 16.99
N GLU A 306 -11.55 -4.02 15.93
CA GLU A 306 -12.89 -3.42 16.07
C GLU A 306 -13.86 -3.85 14.97
N GLY A 307 -14.92 -4.56 15.36
CA GLY A 307 -16.09 -4.76 14.52
C GLY A 307 -16.92 -3.48 14.41
N ARG A 308 -16.72 -2.68 13.35
CA ARG A 308 -17.78 -1.84 12.76
C ARG A 308 -17.40 -1.27 11.39
N ALA A 309 -18.38 -1.34 10.48
CA ALA A 309 -18.51 -0.66 9.20
C ALA A 309 -17.46 -0.96 8.13
N ALA A 310 -17.85 -1.79 7.16
CA ALA A 310 -17.26 -1.78 5.84
C ALA A 310 -17.18 -0.34 5.30
N ASN A 311 -15.97 0.09 4.95
CA ASN A 311 -15.71 1.31 4.20
C ASN A 311 -14.97 0.92 2.91
N PRO A 312 -15.08 1.70 1.82
CA PRO A 312 -15.20 1.17 0.48
C PRO A 312 -13.84 0.80 -0.11
N ALA A 313 -13.92 0.01 -1.18
CA ALA A 313 -12.85 -0.52 -2.01
C ALA A 313 -11.68 0.46 -2.28
N PRO A 314 -10.47 -0.07 -2.57
CA PRO A 314 -9.30 0.74 -2.89
C PRO A 314 -9.60 1.70 -4.05
N HIS A 315 -9.24 2.96 -3.87
CA HIS A 315 -9.31 3.97 -4.91
C HIS A 315 -8.52 3.50 -6.15
N ARG A 316 -9.25 2.95 -7.13
CA ARG A 316 -8.83 3.01 -8.53
C ARG A 316 -8.65 4.49 -8.85
N VAL A 317 -7.57 4.84 -9.55
CA VAL A 317 -7.58 6.01 -10.43
C VAL A 317 -8.47 5.62 -11.62
N GLY A 318 -9.76 5.52 -11.35
CA GLY A 318 -10.81 5.30 -12.32
C GLY A 318 -11.37 6.65 -12.73
N SER A 319 -11.65 6.77 -14.03
CA SER A 319 -12.42 7.84 -14.66
C SER A 319 -13.35 8.55 -13.69
N ALA A 320 -13.25 9.89 -13.63
CA ALA A 320 -14.07 10.77 -12.83
C ALA A 320 -15.55 10.32 -12.84
N GLU A 321 -15.97 9.57 -11.83
CA GLU A 321 -17.37 9.52 -11.46
C GLU A 321 -17.66 10.90 -10.89
N ALA A 322 -18.45 11.66 -11.64
CA ALA A 322 -19.01 12.92 -11.20
C ALA A 322 -19.61 12.69 -9.81
N ALA A 323 -18.95 13.24 -8.80
CA ALA A 323 -19.49 13.32 -7.46
C ALA A 323 -20.92 13.82 -7.60
N THR A 324 -21.88 13.01 -7.18
CA THR A 324 -23.28 13.40 -7.18
C THR A 324 -23.37 14.55 -6.21
N LEU A 325 -23.42 15.76 -6.78
CA LEU A 325 -23.63 16.99 -6.03
C LEU A 325 -24.88 16.79 -5.18
N PRO A 326 -24.88 17.16 -3.89
CA PRO A 326 -26.14 17.26 -3.17
C PRO A 326 -27.08 18.13 -4.02
N SER A 327 -28.27 17.61 -4.29
CA SER A 327 -29.32 18.31 -5.01
C SER A 327 -29.44 19.72 -4.42
N ALA A 328 -29.35 20.72 -5.29
CA ALA A 328 -29.32 22.13 -4.94
C ALA A 328 -30.23 22.42 -3.74
N PRO A 329 -29.71 22.97 -2.63
CA PRO A 329 -30.58 23.68 -1.71
C PRO A 329 -31.26 24.76 -2.55
N GLY A 330 -32.59 24.78 -2.50
CA GLY A 330 -33.38 25.78 -3.18
C GLY A 330 -32.81 27.18 -2.97
N THR A 331 -33.05 28.05 -3.94
CA THR A 331 -32.83 29.50 -3.90
C THR A 331 -32.81 30.05 -2.47
N LEU A 332 -31.61 30.20 -1.90
CA LEU A 332 -31.42 30.64 -0.52
C LEU A 332 -30.31 31.70 -0.49
N GLY A 333 -30.74 32.93 -0.20
CA GLY A 333 -29.97 33.96 0.49
C GLY A 333 -28.85 34.61 -0.30
N THR A 334 -29.05 35.88 -0.65
CA THR A 334 -28.00 36.82 -1.02
C THR A 334 -27.00 37.01 0.14
N ASP A 335 -26.01 36.14 0.26
CA ASP A 335 -24.76 36.51 0.94
C ASP A 335 -24.10 37.57 0.05
N ALA A 336 -24.06 38.82 0.51
CA ALA A 336 -23.63 39.97 -0.28
C ALA A 336 -22.13 39.98 -0.66
N ASP A 337 -21.35 38.99 -0.22
CA ASP A 337 -19.92 38.86 -0.53
C ASP A 337 -19.59 37.42 -0.98
N PRO A 338 -19.29 37.17 -2.28
CA PRO A 338 -18.99 35.84 -2.79
C PRO A 338 -17.75 35.22 -2.14
N ASP A 339 -16.80 36.03 -1.63
CA ASP A 339 -15.62 35.48 -0.97
C ASP A 339 -15.94 34.88 0.39
N ARG A 340 -16.93 35.43 1.10
CA ARG A 340 -17.42 34.83 2.36
C ARG A 340 -18.10 33.50 2.10
N HIS A 341 -18.83 33.35 1.00
CA HIS A 341 -19.45 32.09 0.63
C HIS A 341 -18.41 30.97 0.45
N TRP A 342 -17.40 31.19 -0.39
CA TRP A 342 -16.36 30.19 -0.64
C TRP A 342 -15.47 29.95 0.58
N MET A 343 -15.20 30.99 1.38
CA MET A 343 -14.44 30.82 2.61
C MET A 343 -15.17 29.98 3.66
N ARG A 344 -16.51 30.04 3.74
CA ARG A 344 -17.27 29.11 4.60
C ARG A 344 -17.08 27.65 4.19
N LEU A 345 -16.97 27.38 2.89
CA LEU A 345 -16.67 26.03 2.41
C LEU A 345 -15.25 25.61 2.79
N ALA A 346 -14.25 26.49 2.65
CA ALA A 346 -12.88 26.22 3.11
C ALA A 346 -12.82 25.98 4.63
N LEU A 347 -13.60 26.72 5.43
CA LEU A 347 -13.75 26.50 6.88
C LEU A 347 -14.37 25.14 7.20
N ALA A 348 -15.38 24.69 6.46
CA ALA A 348 -15.94 23.35 6.63
C ALA A 348 -14.87 22.27 6.41
N GLN A 349 -14.03 22.43 5.39
CA GLN A 349 -12.89 21.54 5.13
C GLN A 349 -11.84 21.58 6.25
N SER A 350 -11.60 22.77 6.83
CA SER A 350 -10.72 22.93 7.99
C SER A 350 -11.27 22.23 9.25
N GLN A 351 -12.58 22.27 9.46
CA GLN A 351 -13.26 21.57 10.55
C GLN A 351 -13.19 20.03 10.37
N GLU A 352 -13.36 19.52 9.14
CA GLU A 352 -13.17 18.10 8.86
C GLU A 352 -11.71 17.64 9.09
N ALA A 353 -10.73 18.49 8.75
CA ALA A 353 -9.31 18.22 9.03
C ALA A 353 -9.04 18.16 10.54
N PHE A 354 -9.60 19.11 11.29
CA PHE A 354 -9.56 19.14 12.77
C PHE A 354 -10.09 17.82 13.36
N GLU A 355 -11.29 17.40 12.95
CA GLU A 355 -11.97 16.21 13.49
C GLU A 355 -11.20 14.92 13.22
N ARG A 356 -10.46 14.87 12.11
CA ARG A 356 -9.62 13.74 11.74
C ARG A 356 -8.27 13.70 12.47
N GLY A 357 -7.88 14.77 13.16
CA GLY A 357 -6.59 14.87 13.82
C GLY A 357 -5.47 15.44 12.93
N ASP A 358 -5.79 16.12 11.83
CA ASP A 358 -4.83 16.90 11.05
C ASP A 358 -4.78 18.36 11.52
N TRP A 359 -3.75 19.09 11.09
CA TRP A 359 -3.73 20.54 11.26
C TRP A 359 -5.01 21.13 10.64
N PRO A 360 -5.75 22.00 11.35
CA PRO A 360 -7.06 22.45 10.90
C PRO A 360 -6.89 23.46 9.76
N THR A 361 -6.58 23.03 8.55
CA THR A 361 -6.46 23.90 7.38
C THR A 361 -7.29 23.33 6.24
N GLY A 362 -8.09 24.18 5.61
CA GLY A 362 -8.92 23.84 4.46
C GLY A 362 -8.76 24.85 3.33
N ALA A 363 -9.01 24.39 2.11
CA ALA A 363 -8.94 25.22 0.92
C ALA A 363 -10.02 24.83 -0.10
N VAL A 364 -10.44 25.78 -0.92
CA VAL A 364 -11.27 25.53 -2.10
C VAL A 364 -10.73 26.29 -3.30
N LEU A 365 -10.86 25.70 -4.47
CA LEU A 365 -10.41 26.28 -5.74
C LEU A 365 -11.62 26.54 -6.64
N VAL A 366 -11.76 27.78 -7.10
CA VAL A 366 -12.93 28.26 -7.81
C VAL A 366 -12.51 28.94 -9.10
N ARG A 367 -13.26 28.71 -10.17
CA ARG A 367 -13.07 29.39 -11.46
C ARG A 367 -14.43 29.70 -12.07
N ASP A 368 -14.61 30.92 -12.57
CA ASP A 368 -15.84 31.37 -13.21
C ASP A 368 -17.10 31.12 -12.35
N GLY A 369 -16.97 31.33 -11.03
CA GLY A 369 -18.04 31.09 -10.05
C GLY A 369 -18.36 29.62 -9.78
N LYS A 370 -17.56 28.68 -10.30
CA LYS A 370 -17.74 27.23 -10.12
C LYS A 370 -16.63 26.66 -9.24
N LEU A 371 -17.03 25.82 -8.29
CA LEU A 371 -16.11 25.03 -7.49
C LEU A 371 -15.43 23.98 -8.38
N LEU A 372 -14.11 24.02 -8.44
CA LEU A 372 -13.30 23.01 -9.13
C LEU A 372 -12.97 21.84 -8.20
N ALA A 373 -12.55 22.14 -6.98
CA ALA A 373 -12.21 21.16 -5.96
C ALA A 373 -12.20 21.77 -4.55
N THR A 374 -12.30 20.90 -3.55
CA THR A 374 -11.99 21.19 -2.14
C THR A 374 -10.69 20.46 -1.74
N GLY A 375 -9.97 20.98 -0.76
CA GLY A 375 -8.74 20.39 -0.24
C GLY A 375 -8.59 20.60 1.26
N GLN A 376 -7.85 19.70 1.90
CA GLN A 376 -7.65 19.65 3.34
C GLN A 376 -6.18 19.35 3.65
N ASN A 377 -5.70 19.82 4.81
CA ASN A 377 -4.46 19.27 5.34
C ASN A 377 -4.66 17.79 5.70
N ARG A 378 -3.72 16.95 5.29
CA ARG A 378 -3.72 15.50 5.55
C ARG A 378 -2.37 14.98 6.01
N GLN A 379 -1.55 15.87 6.60
CA GLN A 379 -0.17 15.52 6.93
C GLN A 379 -0.06 14.37 7.91
N VAL A 380 -0.94 14.34 8.91
CA VAL A 380 -0.97 13.29 9.94
C VAL A 380 -1.69 12.08 9.38
N SER A 381 -2.90 12.27 8.85
CA SER A 381 -3.75 11.17 8.38
C SER A 381 -3.22 10.42 7.15
N GLN A 382 -2.36 11.02 6.34
CA GLN A 382 -1.73 10.37 5.18
C GLN A 382 -0.23 10.14 5.37
N CYS A 383 0.35 10.48 6.53
CA CYS A 383 1.78 10.38 6.77
C CYS A 383 2.63 11.07 5.67
N ASP A 384 2.14 12.18 5.11
CA ASP A 384 2.78 12.91 4.03
C ASP A 384 2.82 14.41 4.36
N LEU A 385 4.01 14.86 4.75
CA LEU A 385 4.25 16.25 5.15
C LEU A 385 3.95 17.26 4.04
N THR A 386 3.83 16.82 2.79
CA THR A 386 3.55 17.69 1.63
C THR A 386 2.06 17.93 1.41
N VAL A 387 1.15 17.16 2.03
CA VAL A 387 -0.31 17.28 1.81
C VAL A 387 -0.91 18.38 2.69
N HIS A 388 -0.64 19.62 2.30
CA HIS A 388 -1.32 20.80 2.82
C HIS A 388 -2.60 21.07 2.02
N ALA A 389 -3.55 21.81 2.60
CA ALA A 389 -4.84 22.07 1.95
C ALA A 389 -4.71 22.67 0.54
N GLU A 390 -3.72 23.56 0.34
CA GLU A 390 -3.44 24.18 -0.96
C GLU A 390 -2.89 23.18 -1.98
N SER A 391 -2.03 22.27 -1.55
CA SER A 391 -1.50 21.23 -2.43
C SER A 391 -2.56 20.16 -2.75
N ASP A 392 -3.38 19.78 -1.76
CA ASP A 392 -4.47 18.80 -1.91
C ASP A 392 -5.52 19.32 -2.89
N VAL A 393 -5.93 20.60 -2.78
CA VAL A 393 -6.94 21.18 -3.68
C VAL A 393 -6.44 21.26 -5.13
N ILE A 394 -5.16 21.60 -5.35
CA ILE A 394 -4.56 21.60 -6.70
C ILE A 394 -4.55 20.18 -7.27
N ARG A 395 -4.07 19.19 -6.50
CA ARG A 395 -3.99 17.79 -6.93
C ARG A 395 -5.37 17.25 -7.29
N ARG A 396 -6.39 17.52 -6.47
CA ARG A 396 -7.77 17.10 -6.70
C ARG A 396 -8.38 17.78 -7.92
N ALA A 397 -8.16 19.08 -8.11
CA ALA A 397 -8.62 19.78 -9.30
C ALA A 397 -8.01 19.20 -10.58
N ILE A 398 -6.69 18.97 -10.59
CA ILE A 398 -5.99 18.40 -11.75
C ILE A 398 -6.43 16.96 -12.02
N ALA A 399 -6.61 16.15 -10.98
CA ALA A 399 -7.08 14.76 -11.14
C ALA A 399 -8.49 14.71 -11.74
N ALA A 400 -9.38 15.64 -11.39
CA ALA A 400 -10.75 15.67 -11.88
C ALA A 400 -10.90 16.30 -13.28
N HIS A 401 -10.10 17.32 -13.60
CA HIS A 401 -10.34 18.19 -14.76
C HIS A 401 -9.12 18.39 -15.67
N GLY A 402 -7.97 17.81 -15.35
CA GLY A 402 -6.71 17.94 -16.09
C GLY A 402 -5.83 19.12 -15.68
N VAL A 403 -4.58 19.12 -16.15
CA VAL A 403 -3.49 20.01 -15.67
C VAL A 403 -3.80 21.51 -15.86
N GLY A 404 -4.52 21.89 -16.92
CA GLY A 404 -4.79 23.30 -17.24
C GLY A 404 -5.97 23.93 -16.48
N VAL A 405 -6.71 23.16 -15.67
CA VAL A 405 -7.95 23.65 -15.04
C VAL A 405 -7.71 24.79 -14.05
N THR A 406 -6.56 24.76 -13.37
CA THR A 406 -6.21 25.68 -12.27
C THR A 406 -5.76 27.05 -12.76
N GLN A 407 -5.43 27.18 -14.06
CA GLN A 407 -4.96 28.43 -14.64
C GLN A 407 -6.03 29.53 -14.51
N GLY A 408 -5.67 30.65 -13.89
CA GLY A 408 -6.56 31.78 -13.66
C GLY A 408 -7.61 31.56 -12.56
N ALA A 409 -7.51 30.46 -11.80
CA ALA A 409 -8.44 30.19 -10.71
C ALA A 409 -8.19 31.08 -9.49
N THR A 410 -9.21 31.17 -8.63
CA THR A 410 -9.14 31.77 -7.29
C THR A 410 -9.02 30.67 -6.24
N LEU A 411 -7.98 30.76 -5.41
CA LEU A 411 -7.84 29.94 -4.20
C LEU A 411 -8.48 30.67 -3.02
N TYR A 412 -9.30 29.96 -2.25
CA TYR A 412 -9.70 30.36 -0.91
C TYR A 412 -9.04 29.42 0.09
N CYS A 413 -8.22 29.93 1.00
CA CYS A 413 -7.54 29.12 2.01
C CYS A 413 -7.74 29.71 3.41
N THR A 414 -7.93 28.86 4.41
CA THR A 414 -8.10 29.32 5.80
C THR A 414 -6.80 29.87 6.38
N MET A 415 -5.64 29.38 5.93
CA MET A 415 -4.33 29.84 6.38
C MET A 415 -3.51 30.43 5.23
N GLU A 416 -2.63 31.38 5.53
CA GLU A 416 -1.59 31.82 4.61
C GLU A 416 -0.75 30.61 4.14
N PRO A 417 -0.62 30.40 2.81
CA PRO A 417 0.17 29.32 2.23
C PRO A 417 1.64 29.44 2.63
N CYS A 418 2.30 28.33 2.95
CA CYS A 418 3.75 28.30 3.19
C CYS A 418 4.54 28.42 1.87
N PRO A 419 5.89 28.59 1.89
CA PRO A 419 6.70 28.72 0.67
C PRO A 419 6.49 27.59 -0.35
N MET A 420 6.32 26.35 0.12
CA MET A 420 6.02 25.19 -0.73
C MET A 420 4.67 25.35 -1.44
N CYS A 421 3.62 25.67 -0.70
CA CYS A 421 2.28 25.87 -1.26
C CYS A 421 2.22 27.08 -2.19
N ALA A 422 2.90 28.19 -1.85
CA ALA A 422 2.98 29.36 -2.73
C ALA A 422 3.69 29.03 -4.06
N GLY A 423 4.75 28.21 -4.03
CA GLY A 423 5.37 27.69 -5.25
C GLY A 423 4.44 26.81 -6.07
N ALA A 424 3.65 25.95 -5.43
CA ALA A 424 2.64 25.13 -6.10
C ALA A 424 1.55 25.99 -6.76
N LEU A 425 1.04 27.01 -6.07
CA LEU A 425 0.02 27.94 -6.58
C LEU A 425 0.51 28.74 -7.79
N LYS A 426 1.76 29.23 -7.72
CA LYS A 426 2.44 29.88 -8.85
C LYS A 426 2.50 28.96 -10.07
N ASN A 427 2.96 27.72 -9.89
CA ASN A 427 3.09 26.76 -10.99
C ASN A 427 1.73 26.29 -11.53
N ALA A 428 0.70 26.27 -10.68
CA ALA A 428 -0.68 25.98 -11.07
C ALA A 428 -1.36 27.16 -11.78
N GLY A 429 -0.71 28.32 -11.86
CA GLY A 429 -1.24 29.51 -12.53
C GLY A 429 -2.42 30.16 -11.83
N VAL A 430 -2.53 29.99 -10.50
CA VAL A 430 -3.55 30.68 -9.69
C VAL A 430 -3.32 32.18 -9.76
N SER A 431 -4.39 32.93 -10.08
CA SER A 431 -4.32 34.39 -10.29
C SER A 431 -4.82 35.19 -9.09
N ARG A 432 -5.58 34.56 -8.19
CA ARG A 432 -6.16 35.21 -7.01
C ARG A 432 -6.11 34.31 -5.79
N VAL A 433 -5.73 34.86 -4.65
CA VAL A 433 -5.62 34.16 -3.37
C VAL A 433 -6.41 34.95 -2.32
N VAL A 434 -7.36 34.27 -1.69
CA VAL A 434 -8.21 34.82 -0.62
C VAL A 434 -7.95 34.04 0.66
N LEU A 435 -7.57 34.75 1.72
CA LEU A 435 -7.14 34.18 2.99
C LEU A 435 -8.08 34.52 4.13
N ALA A 436 -8.32 33.56 5.03
CA ALA A 436 -8.91 33.88 6.32
C ALA A 436 -7.89 34.52 7.27
N LEU A 437 -6.73 33.86 7.48
CA LEU A 437 -5.75 34.28 8.50
C LEU A 437 -4.31 34.28 7.98
N ARG A 438 -3.56 35.32 8.37
CA ARG A 438 -2.13 35.48 8.07
C ARG A 438 -1.24 34.83 9.14
N HIS A 439 -0.04 34.37 8.76
CA HIS A 439 0.94 33.83 9.71
C HIS A 439 1.32 34.85 10.79
N ALA A 440 1.40 36.13 10.43
CA ALA A 440 1.69 37.24 11.34
C ALA A 440 0.71 37.32 12.52
N ARG A 441 -0.57 37.00 12.28
CA ARG A 441 -1.60 37.02 13.33
C ARG A 441 -1.36 35.96 14.42
N LEU A 442 -0.75 34.83 14.04
CA LEU A 442 -0.36 33.74 14.95
C LEU A 442 1.04 33.92 15.55
N ARG A 443 1.76 35.01 15.22
CA ARG A 443 3.16 35.23 15.63
C ARG A 443 4.08 34.05 15.31
N ARG A 444 3.83 33.39 14.18
CA ARG A 444 4.62 32.25 13.71
C ARG A 444 6.05 32.71 13.38
N THR A 445 7.08 32.08 13.96
CA THR A 445 8.48 32.52 13.82
C THR A 445 9.37 31.59 12.98
N ASP A 446 8.96 30.35 12.73
CA ASP A 446 9.74 29.33 12.01
C ASP A 446 9.90 29.61 10.51
N LEU A 447 9.10 30.51 9.94
CA LEU A 447 9.20 30.94 8.54
C LEU A 447 9.98 32.26 8.36
N GLY A 448 10.63 32.76 9.40
CA GLY A 448 11.42 33.99 9.35
C GLY A 448 10.59 35.21 8.93
N ARG A 449 11.01 35.90 7.85
CA ARG A 449 10.33 37.10 7.31
C ARG A 449 9.33 36.79 6.18
N TYR A 450 8.95 35.53 6.03
CA TYR A 450 8.09 35.09 4.93
C TYR A 450 6.68 35.72 5.00
N THR A 451 6.20 36.15 3.83
CA THR A 451 4.82 36.51 3.51
C THR A 451 4.56 36.13 2.05
N LEU A 452 3.30 36.07 1.62
CA LEU A 452 3.00 35.92 0.18
C LEU A 452 3.59 37.06 -0.64
N GLU A 453 3.59 38.29 -0.11
CA GLU A 453 4.17 39.47 -0.75
C GLU A 453 5.68 39.31 -0.97
N ALA A 454 6.42 38.86 0.06
CA ALA A 454 7.85 38.60 -0.07
C ALA A 454 8.15 37.47 -1.08
N PHE A 455 7.26 36.49 -1.19
CA PHE A 455 7.37 35.43 -2.19
C PHE A 455 7.07 35.95 -3.61
N SER A 456 6.09 36.83 -3.75
CA SER A 456 5.76 37.52 -5.00
C SER A 456 6.93 38.35 -5.50
N ASP A 457 7.56 39.14 -4.62
CA ASP A 457 8.75 39.94 -4.93
C ASP A 457 9.92 39.07 -5.39
N LEU A 458 10.11 37.91 -4.75
CA LEU A 458 11.18 36.97 -5.10
C LEU A 458 10.97 36.30 -6.47
N THR A 459 9.72 36.00 -6.83
CA THR A 459 9.42 35.07 -7.94
C THR A 459 8.71 35.70 -9.14
N GLY A 460 8.28 36.96 -9.03
CA GLY A 460 7.49 37.65 -10.04
C GLY A 460 6.04 37.16 -10.16
N TRP A 461 5.58 36.26 -9.27
CA TRP A 461 4.18 35.83 -9.24
C TRP A 461 3.34 36.83 -8.45
N THR A 462 2.47 37.57 -9.13
CA THR A 462 1.66 38.65 -8.56
C THR A 462 0.16 38.31 -8.53
N PRO A 463 -0.29 37.38 -7.66
CA PRO A 463 -1.72 37.10 -7.55
C PRO A 463 -2.45 38.29 -6.91
N GLU A 464 -3.72 38.48 -7.27
CA GLU A 464 -4.60 39.35 -6.50
C GLU A 464 -4.80 38.74 -5.10
N LEU A 465 -4.50 39.50 -4.04
CA LEU A 465 -4.48 39.01 -2.68
C LEU A 465 -5.50 39.74 -1.80
N ARG A 466 -6.40 38.96 -1.18
CA ARG A 466 -7.36 39.44 -0.17
C ARG A 466 -7.15 38.64 1.10
N SER A 467 -7.10 39.28 2.26
CA SER A 467 -6.98 38.60 3.56
C SER A 467 -8.01 39.09 4.57
N GLY A 468 -8.24 38.32 5.63
CA GLY A 468 -9.15 38.66 6.72
C GLY A 468 -10.60 38.18 6.50
N VAL A 469 -10.85 37.34 5.50
CA VAL A 469 -12.21 36.83 5.22
C VAL A 469 -12.56 35.75 6.22
N LEU A 470 -13.51 36.02 7.13
CA LEU A 470 -13.87 35.09 8.23
C LEU A 470 -12.68 34.76 9.15
N GLU A 471 -11.79 35.75 9.38
CA GLU A 471 -10.59 35.58 10.20
C GLU A 471 -10.90 35.06 11.60
N GLU A 472 -11.88 35.66 12.29
CA GLU A 472 -12.23 35.31 13.68
C GLU A 472 -12.82 33.89 13.79
N ASP A 473 -13.61 33.47 12.80
CA ASP A 473 -14.18 32.11 12.78
C ASP A 473 -13.06 31.05 12.67
N TYR A 474 -12.09 31.29 11.78
CA TYR A 474 -10.94 30.41 11.64
C TYR A 474 -10.01 30.48 12.86
N LEU A 475 -9.76 31.67 13.41
CA LEU A 475 -8.92 31.84 14.59
C LEU A 475 -9.47 31.07 15.79
N ALA A 476 -10.81 31.09 15.98
CA ALA A 476 -11.47 30.31 17.03
C ALA A 476 -11.22 28.80 16.86
N LEU A 477 -11.36 28.26 15.64
CA LEU A 477 -11.04 26.85 15.35
C LEU A 477 -9.56 26.54 15.61
N ARG A 478 -8.67 27.43 15.16
CA ARG A 478 -7.22 27.26 15.29
C ARG A 478 -6.75 27.26 16.75
N LEU A 479 -7.35 28.10 17.60
CA LEU A 479 -7.05 28.18 19.03
C LEU A 479 -7.54 26.94 19.81
N ARG A 480 -8.62 26.29 19.35
CA ARG A 480 -9.08 25.01 19.92
C ARG A 480 -8.04 23.90 19.69
N TRP A 481 -7.48 23.83 18.48
CA TRP A 481 -6.42 22.86 18.16
C TRP A 481 -5.15 23.04 19.01
N GLY A 482 -4.77 24.28 19.32
CA GLY A 482 -3.57 24.53 20.14
C GLY A 482 -3.67 24.09 21.61
N ARG A 483 -4.84 23.63 22.08
CA ARG A 483 -5.07 23.16 23.45
C ARG A 483 -5.16 21.65 23.60
N ASP A 484 -5.40 20.93 22.50
CA ASP A 484 -5.33 19.47 22.48
C ASP A 484 -3.92 19.05 22.02
N PRO A 485 -3.17 18.28 22.81
CA PRO A 485 -1.90 17.74 22.34
C PRO A 485 -2.17 16.91 21.09
N VAL A 486 -1.44 17.23 20.02
CA VAL A 486 -1.36 16.39 18.83
C VAL A 486 -1.11 14.96 19.31
N ARG A 487 -2.03 14.04 19.02
CA ARG A 487 -1.75 12.60 19.15
C ARG A 487 -0.61 12.31 18.17
N THR A 488 0.60 12.25 18.69
CA THR A 488 1.81 11.85 17.97
C THR A 488 2.06 10.37 18.13
N ASP A 489 0.99 9.60 18.37
CA ASP A 489 1.01 8.18 18.69
C ASP A 489 0.99 7.34 17.41
#